data_AF-A0A2V8ULI9-F1
#
_entry.id   AF-A0A2V8ULI9-F1
#
_cell.length_a   1.000
_cell.length_b   1.000
_cell.length_c   1.000
_cell.angle_alpha   90.00
_cell.angle_beta   90.00
_cell.angle_gamma   90.00
#
_symmetry.space_group_name_H-M   'P 1'
#
loop_
_entity.id
_entity.type
_entity.pdbx_description
1 polymer ?
#
loop_
_entity_poly.entity_id
_entity_poly.type
_entity_poly.pdbx_seq_one_letter_code
_entity_poly.pdbx_strand_id
1 'polypeptide(L)' 'MGTLYRDLRHGIRMLLNRPEFNATAVIVLALGIGANTAVFSLVNAFLLKPLTIQKPEELVGCYRRHTQRP' A
#
# COMPACT_ATOMS: atom_id res chain seq x y z
N MET A 1 10.11 -27.91 -22.64
CA MET A 1 10.04 -26.53 -22.08
C MET A 1 9.34 -25.55 -23.02
N GLY A 2 8.17 -25.89 -23.57
CA GLY A 2 7.45 -25.01 -24.53
C GLY A 2 5.95 -24.88 -24.26
N THR A 3 5.47 -25.56 -23.22
CA THR A 3 4.06 -25.59 -22.81
C THR A 3 3.74 -24.40 -21.94
N LEU A 4 4.50 -24.14 -20.86
CA LEU A 4 4.31 -22.98 -19.97
C LEU A 4 4.21 -21.64 -20.72
N TYR A 5 5.14 -21.41 -21.66
CA TYR A 5 5.14 -20.17 -22.46
C TYR A 5 3.90 -20.07 -23.36
N ARG A 6 3.43 -21.21 -23.89
CA ARG A 6 2.25 -21.28 -24.76
C ARG A 6 0.96 -21.09 -23.97
N ASP A 7 0.90 -21.65 -22.76
CA ASP A 7 -0.21 -21.53 -21.83
C ASP A 7 -0.32 -20.09 -21.31
N LEU A 8 0.80 -19.46 -20.97
CA LEU A 8 0.83 -18.04 -20.57
C LEU A 8 0.36 -17.14 -21.72
N ARG A 9 0.86 -17.38 -22.94
CA ARG A 9 0.44 -16.62 -24.13
C ARG A 9 -1.03 -16.86 -24.47
N HIS A 10 -1.54 -18.08 -24.32
CA HIS A 10 -2.95 -18.39 -24.52
C HIS A 10 -3.83 -17.75 -23.45
N GLY A 11 -3.41 -17.78 -22.19
CA GLY A 11 -4.12 -17.14 -21.08
C GLY A 11 -4.22 -15.62 -21.26
N ILE A 12 -3.12 -14.96 -21.64
CA ILE A 12 -3.11 -13.52 -21.95
C ILE A 12 -4.04 -13.23 -23.14
N ARG A 13 -3.97 -14.04 -24.20
CA ARG A 13 -4.85 -13.86 -25.38
C ARG A 13 -6.32 -14.04 -25.01
N MET A 14 -6.64 -15.01 -24.14
CA MET A 14 -7.99 -15.25 -23.65
C MET A 14 -8.50 -14.08 -22.79
N LEU A 15 -7.63 -13.50 -21.95
CA LEU A 15 -7.94 -12.33 -21.14
C LEU A 15 -8.21 -11.08 -22.00
N LEU A 16 -7.50 -10.95 -23.13
CA LEU A 16 -7.70 -9.88 -24.11
C LEU A 16 -8.90 -10.11 -25.04
N ASN A 17 -9.35 -11.36 -25.21
CA ASN A 17 -10.46 -11.71 -26.11
C ASN A 17 -11.84 -11.31 -25.56
N ARG A 18 -11.95 -11.06 -24.24
CA ARG A 18 -13.18 -10.58 -23.59
C ARG A 18 -12.92 -9.28 -22.83
N PRO A 19 -12.80 -8.15 -23.56
CA PRO A 19 -12.33 -6.88 -23.01
C PRO A 19 -13.27 -6.28 -21.96
N GLU A 20 -14.58 -6.52 -22.03
CA GLU A 20 -15.57 -5.94 -21.12
C GLU A 20 -15.39 -6.41 -19.66
N PHE A 21 -15.21 -7.73 -19.49
CA PHE A 21 -14.97 -8.32 -18.19
C PHE A 21 -13.59 -7.95 -17.65
N ASN A 22 -12.56 -8.02 -18.49
CA ASN A 22 -11.20 -7.70 -18.09
C ASN A 22 -11.05 -6.21 -17.72
N ALA A 23 -11.65 -5.29 -18.48
CA ALA A 23 -11.61 -3.86 -18.16
C ALA A 23 -12.24 -3.58 -16.78
N THR A 24 -13.41 -4.17 -16.51
CA THR A 24 -14.07 -4.03 -15.21
C THR A 24 -13.21 -4.62 -14.09
N ALA A 25 -12.63 -5.80 -14.28
CA ALA A 25 -11.74 -6.44 -13.31
C ALA A 25 -10.50 -5.57 -13.04
N VAL A 26 -9.85 -5.05 -14.07
CA VAL A 26 -8.69 -4.15 -13.95
C VAL A 26 -9.07 -2.86 -13.22
N ILE A 27 -10.21 -2.24 -13.53
CA ILE A 27 -10.69 -1.03 -12.84
C ILE A 27 -10.93 -1.32 -11.36
N VAL A 28 -11.62 -2.40 -11.02
CA VAL A 28 -11.90 -2.77 -9.63
C VAL A 28 -10.61 -3.07 -8.87
N LEU A 29 -9.68 -3.81 -9.48
CA LEU A 29 -8.36 -4.08 -8.89
C LEU A 29 -7.56 -2.79 -8.69
N ALA A 30 -7.51 -1.92 -9.70
CA ALA A 30 -6.82 -0.64 -9.62
C ALA A 30 -7.42 0.27 -8.56
N LEU A 31 -8.75 0.33 -8.45
CA LEU A 31 -9.46 1.09 -7.42
C LEU A 31 -9.21 0.50 -6.03
N GLY A 32 -9.30 -0.81 -5.84
CA GLY A 32 -9.05 -1.45 -4.55
C GLY A 32 -7.63 -1.22 -4.05
N ILE A 33 -6.64 -1.41 -4.93
CA ILE A 33 -5.23 -1.18 -4.61
C ILE A 33 -4.97 0.32 -4.38
N GLY A 34 -5.41 1.17 -5.32
CA GLY A 34 -5.19 2.61 -5.28
C GLY A 34 -5.88 3.28 -4.10
N ALA A 35 -7.11 2.90 -3.76
CA ALA A 35 -7.82 3.42 -2.60
C ALA A 35 -7.12 3.04 -1.29
N ASN A 36 -6.71 1.78 -1.14
CA ASN A 36 -5.98 1.34 0.05
C ASN A 36 -4.65 2.08 0.20
N THR A 37 -3.89 2.23 -0.90
CA THR A 37 -2.64 3.00 -0.90
C THR A 37 -2.88 4.48 -0.63
N ALA A 38 -3.92 5.09 -1.21
CA ALA A 38 -4.24 6.50 -1.02
C ALA A 38 -4.67 6.78 0.42
N VAL A 39 -5.51 5.92 1.01
CA VAL A 39 -5.91 6.04 2.42
C VAL A 39 -4.69 5.92 3.32
N PHE A 40 -3.82 4.91 3.12
CA PHE A 40 -2.63 4.77 3.93
C PHE A 40 -1.64 5.94 3.72
N SER A 41 -1.48 6.42 2.49
CA SER A 41 -0.63 7.56 2.17
C SER A 41 -1.17 8.85 2.78
N LEU A 42 -2.48 9.07 2.74
CA LEU A 42 -3.16 10.19 3.37
C LEU A 42 -3.03 10.12 4.89
N VAL A 43 -3.33 8.98 5.49
CA VAL A 43 -3.14 8.77 6.93
C VAL A 43 -1.68 8.95 7.31
N ASN A 44 -0.71 8.44 6.56
CA ASN A 44 0.70 8.68 6.84
C ASN A 44 1.09 10.16 6.67
N ALA A 45 0.54 10.85 5.67
CA ALA A 45 0.81 12.28 5.44
C ALA A 45 0.16 13.19 6.49
N PHE A 46 -1.01 12.84 7.03
CA PHE A 46 -1.75 13.67 7.98
C PHE A 46 -1.54 13.24 9.44
N LEU A 47 -1.42 11.94 9.70
CA LEU A 47 -1.27 11.35 11.03
C LEU A 47 0.20 11.12 11.41
N LEU A 48 1.09 10.78 10.45
CA LEU A 48 2.54 10.65 10.69
C LEU A 48 3.36 11.89 10.26
N LYS A 49 2.78 12.83 9.50
CA LYS A 49 3.41 14.12 9.19
C LYS A 49 2.83 15.37 9.86
N PRO A 50 2.25 15.33 11.08
CA PRO A 50 2.28 16.50 11.95
C PRO A 50 3.55 16.38 12.79
N LEU A 51 4.72 16.73 12.22
CA LEU A 51 5.98 17.06 12.91
C LEU A 51 7.11 17.04 11.87
N THR A 52 7.14 18.06 11.01
CA THR A 52 8.41 18.65 10.59
C THR A 52 9.09 19.13 11.87
N ILE A 53 9.69 18.22 12.64
CA ILE A 53 10.63 18.58 13.70
C ILE A 53 11.79 19.20 12.96
N GLN A 54 11.85 20.53 12.99
CA GLN A 54 12.97 21.29 12.45
C GLN A 54 14.25 21.09 13.30
N LYS A 55 14.16 20.42 14.46
CA LYS A 55 15.27 20.14 15.40
C LYS A 55 15.09 18.81 16.15
N PRO A 56 15.57 17.66 15.62
CA PRO A 56 15.50 16.35 16.27
C PRO A 56 16.25 16.27 17.61
N GLU A 57 17.15 17.23 17.86
CA GLU A 57 17.99 17.36 19.06
C GLU A 57 17.28 17.90 20.32
N GLU A 58 16.06 18.44 20.20
CA GLU A 58 15.25 18.87 21.36
C GLU A 58 14.25 17.80 21.85
N LEU A 59 14.25 16.61 21.25
CA LEU A 59 13.40 15.50 21.67
C LEU A 59 13.92 14.87 22.97
N VAL A 60 13.70 15.55 24.10
CA VAL A 60 13.94 15.00 25.43
C VAL A 60 12.76 14.08 25.79
N GLY A 61 12.98 12.78 25.63
CA GLY A 61 12.01 11.77 26.09
C GLY A 61 11.92 11.79 27.62
N CYS A 62 10.88 12.42 28.16
CA CYS A 62 10.54 12.27 29.58
C CYS A 62 9.97 10.88 29.84
N TYR A 63 10.87 9.88 29.94
CA TYR A 63 10.51 8.55 30.40
C TYR A 63 10.35 8.58 31.93
N ARG A 64 9.10 8.67 32.41
CA ARG A 64 8.78 8.58 33.84
C ARG A 64 8.93 7.11 34.28
N ARG A 65 10.12 6.72 34.73
CA ARG A 65 10.28 5.48 35.53
C ARG A 65 9.54 5.67 36.84
N HIS A 66 8.35 5.08 36.93
CA HIS A 66 7.64 4.90 38.19
C HIS A 66 8.32 3.76 38.96
N THR A 67 9.44 4.04 39.61
CA THR A 67 10.06 3.13 40.57
C THR A 67 9.26 3.19 41.86
N GLN A 68 8.11 2.52 41.87
CA GLN A 68 7.31 2.32 43.07
C GLN A 68 7.90 1.11 43.81
N ARG A 69 8.87 1.38 44.69
CA ARG A 69 9.17 0.55 45.86
C ARG A 69 8.74 1.35 47.08
N PRO A 70 7.99 0.75 48.00
CA PRO A 70 8.63 0.02 49.09
C PRO A 70 8.20 -1.45 49.21
#